data_AF-R7UR03-F1
#
_entry.id   AF-R7UR03-F1
#
_cell.length_a   1.000
_cell.length_b   1.000
_cell.length_c   1.000
_cell.angle_alpha   90.00
_cell.angle_beta   90.00
_cell.angle_gamma   90.00
#
_symmetry.space_group_name_H-M   'P 1'
#
loop_
_entity.id
_entity.type
_entity.pdbx_description
1 polymer ?
#
loop_
_entity_poly.entity_id
_entity_poly.type
_entity_poly.pdbx_seq_one_letter_code
_entity_poly.pdbx_strand_id
1 'polypeptide(L)'
;MPCSKGKLMLKFCICITVCLIFSVMLHRYCVKEFKSLKVMYNVGYNIITEPSTTQSSIPTSTTPTTSARTTSIIPPQDTHELHDVTNSLTIDNDIDNLDAEDIPFLKNYKNPCWYESVSSNYDYSRNRLMSKYKWEDGADRKGIKRMQQIFMSRDSDGESWRLRCLPYFYIAGFSKCGTTDLFINLFKNPLLSKPFHKEFPYWNWARWRVALNESRYQAANWKRVSPFKHYVDMFDVASENIRTNFTVQAGNTTFHEIITGDGSPSHAWSFPSFRGLKPNNLSKKRGRNLEPEYTIADIIKMLTPKAKIIFIMRDPIERLFSDYFYFQPEAPKSKEEFAELVIQSVRWFNLCFEKYSPRACVYNAKAYDVKGHIRAWNGLYAIYLKDWLKVFPRDQ
;
A
#
# COMPACT_ATOMS: atom_id res chain seq x y z
N MET A 1 -48.55 -37.29 -18.55
CA MET A 1 -47.14 -36.87 -18.42
C MET A 1 -46.89 -36.27 -17.04
N PRO A 2 -46.12 -36.93 -16.15
CA PRO A 2 -45.50 -36.24 -15.02
C PRO A 2 -43.99 -36.58 -14.97
N CYS A 3 -43.13 -35.71 -15.51
CA CYS A 3 -41.67 -35.95 -15.47
C CYS A 3 -40.85 -34.64 -15.40
N SER A 4 -41.27 -33.68 -14.56
CA SER A 4 -40.51 -32.44 -14.33
C SER A 4 -40.13 -32.17 -12.87
N LYS A 5 -40.80 -32.78 -11.88
CA LYS A 5 -40.50 -32.54 -10.46
C LYS A 5 -39.26 -33.27 -9.94
N GLY A 6 -38.92 -34.45 -10.47
CA GLY A 6 -37.78 -35.26 -10.01
C GLY A 6 -36.40 -34.70 -10.36
N LYS A 7 -36.26 -34.00 -11.51
CA LYS A 7 -34.98 -33.42 -11.95
C LYS A 7 -34.59 -32.15 -11.18
N LEU A 8 -35.56 -31.42 -10.63
CA LEU A 8 -35.30 -30.19 -9.86
C LEU A 8 -34.83 -30.53 -8.43
N MET A 9 -35.44 -31.53 -7.80
CA MET A 9 -35.05 -32.04 -6.47
C MET A 9 -33.64 -32.64 -6.48
N LEU A 10 -33.27 -33.38 -7.54
CA LEU A 10 -31.93 -33.97 -7.65
C LEU A 10 -30.83 -32.91 -7.81
N LYS A 11 -31.07 -31.84 -8.58
CA LYS A 11 -30.13 -30.71 -8.70
C LYS A 11 -29.96 -29.94 -7.39
N PHE A 12 -31.03 -29.78 -6.62
CA PHE A 12 -30.99 -29.09 -5.32
C PHE A 12 -30.21 -29.89 -4.27
N CYS A 13 -30.42 -31.21 -4.20
CA CYS A 13 -29.67 -32.09 -3.29
C CYS A 13 -28.17 -32.17 -3.65
N ILE A 14 -27.81 -32.16 -4.94
CA ILE A 14 -26.40 -32.13 -5.37
C ILE A 14 -25.75 -30.81 -4.96
N CYS A 15 -26.42 -29.66 -5.13
CA CYS A 15 -25.89 -28.35 -4.69
C CYS A 15 -25.65 -28.30 -3.18
N ILE A 16 -26.59 -28.80 -2.36
CA ILE A 16 -26.44 -28.82 -0.89
C ILE A 16 -25.28 -29.72 -0.48
N THR A 17 -25.14 -30.89 -1.11
CA THR A 17 -24.08 -31.85 -0.80
C THR A 17 -22.71 -31.30 -1.19
N VAL A 18 -22.60 -30.62 -2.34
CA VAL A 18 -21.36 -29.95 -2.78
C VAL A 18 -21.03 -28.78 -1.85
N CYS A 19 -22.00 -27.98 -1.40
CA CYS A 19 -21.78 -26.91 -0.42
C CYS A 19 -21.33 -27.43 0.95
N LEU A 20 -21.87 -28.56 1.42
CA LEU A 20 -21.45 -29.18 2.69
C LEU A 20 -20.03 -29.75 2.61
N ILE A 21 -19.70 -30.43 1.50
CA ILE A 21 -18.34 -30.92 1.25
C ILE A 21 -17.36 -29.73 1.14
N PHE A 22 -17.78 -28.63 0.49
CA PHE A 22 -17.00 -27.39 0.37
C PHE A 22 -16.74 -26.74 1.73
N SER A 23 -17.75 -26.64 2.60
CA SER A 23 -17.60 -26.14 3.97
C SER A 23 -16.62 -26.99 4.78
N VAL A 24 -16.71 -28.33 4.67
CA VAL A 24 -15.83 -29.25 5.40
C VAL A 24 -14.39 -29.22 4.87
N MET A 25 -14.17 -29.14 3.55
CA MET A 25 -12.82 -29.08 2.99
C MET A 25 -12.15 -27.72 3.21
N LEU A 26 -12.88 -26.62 3.06
CA LEU A 26 -12.38 -25.28 3.36
C LEU A 26 -12.11 -25.14 4.86
N HIS A 27 -12.99 -25.65 5.72
CA HIS A 27 -12.76 -25.69 7.16
C HIS A 27 -11.56 -26.56 7.53
N ARG A 28 -11.38 -27.75 6.93
CA ARG A 28 -10.21 -28.60 7.18
C ARG A 28 -8.90 -27.97 6.69
N TYR A 29 -8.91 -27.31 5.54
CA TYR A 29 -7.75 -26.56 5.03
C TYR A 29 -7.42 -25.39 5.96
N CYS A 30 -8.41 -24.57 6.32
CA CYS A 30 -8.24 -23.49 7.29
C CYS A 30 -7.75 -24.03 8.64
N VAL A 31 -8.38 -25.04 9.23
CA VAL A 31 -7.96 -25.60 10.53
C VAL A 31 -6.55 -26.19 10.48
N LYS A 32 -6.14 -26.84 9.38
CA LYS A 32 -4.79 -27.39 9.23
C LYS A 32 -3.74 -26.29 9.10
N GLU A 33 -4.01 -25.23 8.34
CA GLU A 33 -3.11 -24.09 8.20
C GLU A 33 -3.09 -23.22 9.47
N PHE A 34 -4.24 -23.00 10.13
CA PHE A 34 -4.35 -22.24 11.37
C PHE A 34 -3.80 -22.98 12.60
N LYS A 35 -3.80 -24.32 12.65
CA LYS A 35 -3.13 -25.07 13.73
C LYS A 35 -1.60 -24.98 13.66
N SER A 36 -1.03 -24.67 12.49
CA SER A 36 0.41 -24.40 12.37
C SER A 36 0.82 -23.01 12.90
N LEU A 37 -0.16 -22.11 13.05
CA LEU A 37 -0.05 -20.88 13.83
C LEU A 37 -0.46 -21.21 15.27
N LYS A 38 0.49 -21.23 16.21
CA LYS A 38 0.16 -21.23 17.65
C LYS A 38 -0.56 -19.93 18.02
N VAL A 39 -1.86 -19.84 17.72
CA VAL A 39 -2.75 -18.80 18.23
C VAL A 39 -3.25 -19.30 19.57
N MET A 40 -2.59 -18.86 20.66
CA MET A 40 -3.17 -19.01 21.99
C MET A 40 -4.43 -18.15 22.04
N TYR A 41 -5.59 -18.80 22.11
CA TYR A 41 -6.86 -18.17 22.42
C TYR A 41 -6.83 -17.71 23.89
N ASN A 42 -6.74 -16.41 24.12
CA ASN A 42 -7.22 -15.77 25.33
C ASN A 42 -8.12 -14.61 24.90
N VAL A 43 -9.38 -14.91 24.63
CA VAL A 43 -10.42 -13.91 24.44
C VAL A 43 -11.21 -13.85 25.75
N GLY A 44 -10.81 -12.97 26.65
CA GLY A 44 -11.62 -12.55 27.78
C GLY A 44 -12.64 -11.53 27.29
N TYR A 45 -13.92 -11.91 27.25
CA TYR A 45 -15.01 -10.96 27.05
C TYR A 45 -15.24 -10.19 28.34
N ASN A 46 -14.69 -8.98 28.45
CA ASN A 46 -15.14 -8.02 29.46
C ASN A 46 -16.32 -7.24 28.87
N ILE A 47 -17.52 -7.58 29.34
CA ILE A 47 -18.74 -6.81 29.12
C ILE A 47 -18.56 -5.49 29.88
N ILE A 48 -18.47 -4.38 29.16
CA ILE A 48 -18.46 -3.05 29.77
C ILE A 48 -19.91 -2.72 30.12
N THR A 49 -20.26 -2.85 31.39
CA THR A 49 -21.45 -2.23 31.98
C THR A 49 -21.15 -0.77 32.32
N GLU A 50 -22.03 0.15 31.92
CA GLU A 50 -21.97 1.56 32.26
C GLU A 50 -21.94 1.77 33.79
N PRO A 51 -21.05 2.62 34.33
CA PRO A 51 -21.16 3.03 35.73
C PRO A 51 -22.08 4.25 35.87
N SER A 52 -22.94 4.13 36.87
CA SER A 52 -23.88 5.11 37.41
C SER A 52 -23.24 6.45 37.80
N THR A 53 -23.99 7.51 37.54
CA THR A 53 -23.83 8.88 38.02
C THR A 53 -23.59 8.95 39.53
N THR A 54 -22.42 9.45 39.93
CA THR A 54 -22.21 10.02 41.27
C THR A 54 -21.46 11.34 41.13
N GLN A 55 -22.11 12.40 41.62
CA GLN A 55 -21.53 13.74 41.75
C GLN A 55 -20.44 13.69 42.82
N SER A 56 -19.27 14.27 42.51
CA SER A 56 -18.34 14.73 43.54
C SER A 56 -17.52 15.92 43.03
N SER A 57 -17.33 16.83 43.96
CA SER A 57 -16.98 18.25 43.88
C SER A 57 -15.64 18.61 43.24
N ILE A 58 -15.65 19.74 42.53
CA ILE A 58 -14.50 20.47 41.96
C ILE A 58 -13.65 21.11 43.08
N PRO A 59 -12.32 20.96 43.05
CA PRO A 59 -11.40 21.95 43.60
C PRO A 59 -10.86 22.85 42.49
N THR A 60 -10.97 24.15 42.72
CA THR A 60 -10.51 25.24 41.86
C THR A 60 -8.97 25.36 41.82
N SER A 61 -8.50 25.66 40.61
CA SER A 61 -7.25 26.35 40.24
C SER A 61 -5.90 25.76 40.70
N THR A 62 -5.13 25.31 39.72
CA THR A 62 -3.76 25.81 39.48
C THR A 62 -3.48 25.77 37.97
N THR A 63 -2.95 26.89 37.50
CA THR A 63 -2.70 27.30 36.11
C THR A 63 -1.83 26.30 35.34
N PRO A 64 -2.15 25.92 34.08
CA PRO A 64 -1.20 25.19 33.24
C PRO A 64 -0.13 26.16 32.75
N THR A 65 1.12 25.89 33.09
CA THR A 65 2.29 26.56 32.56
C THR A 65 2.32 26.34 31.04
N THR A 66 2.16 27.41 30.29
CA THR A 66 2.25 27.46 28.84
C THR A 66 3.66 27.06 28.41
N SER A 67 3.83 25.82 27.94
CA SER A 67 5.00 25.44 27.14
C SER A 67 4.93 26.20 25.82
N ALA A 68 5.65 27.33 25.75
CA ALA A 68 5.74 28.15 24.56
C ALA A 68 6.26 27.33 23.37
N ARG A 69 5.44 27.22 22.32
CA ARG A 69 5.87 26.78 21.00
C ARG A 69 6.73 27.90 20.41
N THR A 70 8.04 27.83 20.63
CA THR A 70 8.99 28.84 20.14
C THR A 70 9.11 28.76 18.62
N THR A 71 8.34 29.61 17.92
CA THR A 71 8.55 29.92 16.50
C THR A 71 9.50 31.10 16.38
N SER A 72 10.82 30.91 16.58
CA SER A 72 11.89 31.78 16.02
C SER A 72 13.28 31.48 16.60
N ILE A 73 13.72 30.23 16.57
CA ILE A 73 15.16 29.95 16.68
C ILE A 73 15.50 29.01 15.53
N ILE A 74 16.12 29.56 14.48
CA ILE A 74 16.77 28.76 13.44
C ILE A 74 17.84 27.95 14.18
N PRO A 75 17.76 26.60 14.20
CA PRO A 75 18.77 25.79 14.84
C PRO A 75 20.14 26.12 14.24
N PRO A 76 21.22 26.18 15.04
CA PRO A 76 22.56 26.34 14.52
C PRO A 76 22.89 25.12 13.65
N GLN A 77 22.90 25.35 12.32
CA GLN A 77 23.38 24.47 11.25
C GLN A 77 23.17 22.96 11.47
N ASP A 78 22.00 22.45 11.07
CA ASP A 78 22.02 21.20 10.30
C ASP A 78 22.90 21.51 9.08
N THR A 79 24.15 21.05 9.06
CA THR A 79 24.93 21.07 7.82
C THR A 79 24.17 20.21 6.82
N HIS A 80 23.49 20.85 5.87
CA HIS A 80 22.73 20.18 4.81
C HIS A 80 23.71 19.54 3.83
N GLU A 81 24.33 18.43 4.23
CA GLU A 81 25.05 17.59 3.27
C GLU A 81 24.02 17.07 2.26
N LEU A 82 24.17 17.51 1.01
CA LEU A 82 23.26 17.18 -0.06
C LEU A 82 23.69 15.85 -0.68
N HIS A 83 22.75 14.92 -0.80
CA HIS A 83 22.95 13.63 -1.42
C HIS A 83 21.99 13.45 -2.59
N ASP A 84 22.54 13.36 -3.81
CA ASP A 84 21.81 13.27 -5.08
C ASP A 84 21.29 11.86 -5.40
N VAL A 85 20.62 11.25 -4.42
CA VAL A 85 20.13 9.88 -4.48
C VAL A 85 19.16 9.67 -5.64
N THR A 86 18.15 10.54 -5.80
CA THR A 86 17.11 10.38 -6.82
C THR A 86 17.43 11.08 -8.14
N ASN A 87 18.49 11.88 -8.16
CA ASN A 87 18.99 12.51 -9.39
C ASN A 87 19.95 11.57 -10.15
N SER A 88 20.56 10.59 -9.47
CA SER A 88 21.36 9.55 -10.10
C SER A 88 20.50 8.48 -10.81
N LEU A 89 20.94 8.00 -11.97
CA LEU A 89 20.33 6.85 -12.65
C LEU A 89 20.70 5.50 -11.98
N THR A 90 21.64 5.47 -11.04
CA THR A 90 22.07 4.26 -10.34
C THR A 90 20.94 3.68 -9.50
N ILE A 91 20.29 4.50 -8.67
CA ILE A 91 19.25 4.03 -7.73
C ILE A 91 18.12 3.26 -8.40
N ASP A 92 17.72 3.65 -9.63
CA ASP A 92 16.71 2.93 -10.37
C ASP A 92 17.20 1.56 -10.83
N ASN A 93 18.47 1.42 -11.24
CA ASN A 93 19.02 0.10 -11.54
C ASN A 93 19.15 -0.75 -10.28
N ASP A 94 19.51 -0.13 -9.17
CA ASP A 94 19.81 -0.86 -7.96
C ASP A 94 18.53 -1.43 -7.32
N ILE A 95 17.46 -0.63 -7.35
CA ILE A 95 16.13 -1.11 -6.96
C ILE A 95 15.67 -2.29 -7.84
N ASP A 96 15.95 -2.27 -9.15
CA ASP A 96 15.57 -3.37 -10.05
C ASP A 96 16.36 -4.67 -9.80
N ASN A 97 17.53 -4.54 -9.17
CA ASN A 97 18.42 -5.62 -8.78
C ASN A 97 18.22 -6.10 -7.33
N LEU A 98 17.48 -5.34 -6.51
CA LEU A 98 17.41 -5.52 -5.05
C LEU A 98 18.76 -5.32 -4.33
N ASP A 99 19.57 -4.37 -4.81
CA ASP A 99 20.89 -4.04 -4.27
C ASP A 99 21.05 -2.52 -4.02
N ALA A 100 19.94 -1.80 -3.80
CA ALA A 100 19.97 -0.36 -3.53
C ALA A 100 20.93 -0.02 -2.38
N GLU A 101 21.84 0.91 -2.66
CA GLU A 101 22.82 1.43 -1.70
C GLU A 101 22.17 1.99 -0.43
N ASP A 102 22.95 2.03 0.65
CA ASP A 102 22.54 2.63 1.91
C ASP A 102 22.37 4.15 1.73
N ILE A 103 21.11 4.57 1.51
CA ILE A 103 20.73 5.98 1.50
C ILE A 103 21.13 6.59 2.86
N PRO A 104 21.85 7.73 2.89
CA PRO A 104 22.33 8.34 4.13
C PRO A 104 21.19 9.01 4.88
N PHE A 105 20.39 8.21 5.59
CA PHE A 105 19.22 8.71 6.30
C PHE A 105 19.61 9.52 7.55
N LEU A 106 18.97 10.67 7.71
CA LEU A 106 19.10 11.54 8.87
C LEU A 106 18.55 10.87 10.13
N LYS A 107 19.32 10.93 11.22
CA LYS A 107 18.99 10.22 12.48
C LYS A 107 17.92 10.90 13.33
N ASN A 108 17.73 12.21 13.15
CA ASN A 108 16.78 13.03 13.90
C ASN A 108 15.35 13.03 13.30
N TYR A 109 15.10 12.18 12.30
CA TYR A 109 13.80 12.02 11.65
C TYR A 109 13.27 10.62 11.90
N LYS A 110 11.96 10.50 12.16
CA LYS A 110 11.30 9.19 12.20
C LYS A 110 11.21 8.58 10.81
N ASN A 111 10.84 9.38 9.80
CA ASN A 111 10.87 8.95 8.41
C ASN A 111 12.32 8.78 7.93
N PRO A 112 12.60 7.83 7.03
CA PRO A 112 13.89 7.77 6.34
C PRO A 112 14.01 8.99 5.42
N CYS A 113 14.79 10.00 5.82
CA CYS A 113 14.91 11.27 5.11
C CYS A 113 16.37 11.63 4.80
N TRP A 114 16.61 12.40 3.75
CA TRP A 114 17.91 12.98 3.38
C TRP A 114 17.70 14.34 2.69
N TYR A 115 18.74 15.18 2.66
CA TYR A 115 18.73 16.41 1.87
C TYR A 115 19.22 16.13 0.45
N GLU A 116 18.62 16.79 -0.54
CA GLU A 116 18.93 16.59 -1.95
C GLU A 116 18.92 17.93 -2.69
N SER A 117 19.79 18.07 -3.70
CA SER A 117 19.75 19.22 -4.60
C SER A 117 18.50 19.21 -5.48
N VAL A 118 18.03 20.40 -5.84
CA VAL A 118 16.92 20.55 -6.76
C VAL A 118 17.06 21.87 -7.50
N SER A 119 16.80 21.87 -8.80
CA SER A 119 16.75 23.12 -9.55
C SER A 119 15.65 24.05 -9.02
N SER A 120 15.95 25.35 -8.90
CA SER A 120 14.99 26.34 -8.41
C SER A 120 13.72 26.45 -9.28
N ASN A 121 13.79 26.03 -10.55
CA ASN A 121 12.67 26.02 -11.49
C ASN A 121 12.00 24.64 -11.66
N TYR A 122 12.15 23.73 -10.69
CA TYR A 122 11.68 22.34 -10.80
C TYR A 122 10.19 22.23 -11.21
N ASP A 123 9.97 21.45 -12.27
CA ASP A 123 8.67 21.29 -12.91
C ASP A 123 8.03 19.94 -12.59
N TYR A 124 7.11 19.94 -11.61
CA TYR A 124 6.31 18.78 -11.24
C TYR A 124 5.40 18.27 -12.38
N SER A 125 5.12 19.05 -13.43
CA SER A 125 4.29 18.57 -14.55
C SER A 125 4.95 17.43 -15.33
N ARG A 126 6.28 17.30 -15.24
CA ARG A 126 7.06 16.20 -15.83
C ARG A 126 6.95 14.91 -15.02
N ASN A 127 6.47 14.98 -13.78
CA ASN A 127 6.28 13.83 -12.94
C ASN A 127 5.14 12.95 -13.51
N ARG A 128 5.50 11.73 -13.90
CA ARG A 128 4.59 10.76 -14.55
C ARG A 128 3.51 10.26 -13.61
N LEU A 129 3.78 10.17 -12.31
CA LEU A 129 2.76 9.79 -11.33
C LEU A 129 1.73 10.90 -11.23
N MET A 130 2.20 12.13 -11.04
CA MET A 130 1.34 13.29 -10.91
C MET A 130 0.55 13.60 -12.18
N SER A 131 1.13 13.45 -13.37
CA SER A 131 0.42 13.76 -14.62
C SER A 131 -0.73 12.79 -14.94
N LYS A 132 -0.73 11.59 -14.37
CA LYS A 132 -1.80 10.61 -14.54
C LYS A 132 -3.04 10.96 -13.70
N TYR A 133 -2.82 11.34 -12.44
CA TYR A 133 -3.88 11.83 -11.58
C TYR A 133 -4.05 13.29 -11.96
N LYS A 134 -4.94 13.57 -12.92
CA LYS A 134 -5.37 14.95 -13.19
C LYS A 134 -5.56 15.62 -11.84
N TRP A 135 -5.08 16.85 -11.68
CA TRP A 135 -5.18 17.63 -10.44
C TRP A 135 -6.65 17.84 -10.06
N GLU A 136 -7.25 16.77 -9.55
CA GLU A 136 -8.68 16.58 -9.30
C GLU A 136 -9.10 17.38 -8.07
N ASP A 137 -8.13 17.67 -7.18
CA ASP A 137 -8.28 18.55 -6.02
C ASP A 137 -7.39 19.80 -6.15
N GLY A 138 -7.92 20.96 -5.76
CA GLY A 138 -7.17 22.21 -5.67
C GLY A 138 -6.04 22.17 -4.63
N ALA A 139 -6.13 21.26 -3.65
CA ALA A 139 -5.11 21.08 -2.62
C ALA A 139 -3.73 20.70 -3.21
N ASP A 140 -3.70 19.81 -4.21
CA ASP A 140 -2.45 19.32 -4.81
C ASP A 140 -1.74 20.44 -5.58
N ARG A 141 -2.50 21.26 -6.33
CA ARG A 141 -1.97 22.45 -7.02
C ARG A 141 -1.41 23.48 -6.05
N LYS A 142 -2.09 23.69 -4.92
CA LYS A 142 -1.62 24.61 -3.86
C LYS A 142 -0.31 24.10 -3.25
N GLY A 143 -0.21 22.80 -3.00
CA GLY A 143 1.02 22.17 -2.51
C GLY A 143 2.19 22.33 -3.48
N ILE A 144 1.95 22.14 -4.79
CA ILE A 144 2.99 22.31 -5.82
C ILE A 144 3.48 23.74 -5.90
N LYS A 145 2.54 24.70 -5.98
CA LYS A 145 2.89 26.12 -6.01
C LYS A 145 3.71 26.51 -4.78
N ARG A 146 3.33 26.00 -3.60
CA ARG A 146 4.09 26.20 -2.36
C ARG A 146 5.51 25.65 -2.47
N MET A 147 5.68 24.41 -2.96
CA MET A 147 7.03 23.83 -3.09
C MET A 147 7.88 24.60 -4.10
N GLN A 148 7.32 25.01 -5.24
CA GLN A 148 8.01 25.83 -6.23
C GLN A 148 8.47 27.17 -5.64
N GLN A 149 7.60 27.85 -4.89
CA GLN A 149 7.97 29.09 -4.17
C GLN A 149 9.10 28.86 -3.17
N ILE A 150 9.08 27.74 -2.45
CA ILE A 150 10.14 27.38 -1.50
C ILE A 150 11.48 27.18 -2.23
N PHE A 151 11.49 26.45 -3.35
CA PHE A 151 12.72 26.23 -4.11
C PHE A 151 13.30 27.53 -4.64
N MET A 152 12.47 28.43 -5.19
CA MET A 152 12.88 29.76 -5.62
C MET A 152 13.40 30.63 -4.45
N SER A 153 12.82 30.52 -3.26
CA SER A 153 13.26 31.31 -2.09
C SER A 153 14.60 30.86 -1.50
N ARG A 154 15.02 29.63 -1.80
CA ARG A 154 16.29 29.02 -1.35
C ARG A 154 17.36 29.04 -2.44
N ASP A 155 17.06 29.66 -3.57
CA ASP A 155 17.90 29.67 -4.75
C ASP A 155 19.22 30.40 -4.46
N SER A 156 20.33 29.71 -4.72
CA SER A 156 21.66 30.26 -4.76
C SER A 156 22.28 29.83 -6.09
N ASP A 157 22.36 30.76 -7.04
CA ASP A 157 22.91 30.56 -8.39
C ASP A 157 22.23 29.45 -9.23
N GLY A 158 20.89 29.32 -9.14
CA GLY A 158 20.08 28.37 -9.91
C GLY A 158 19.91 27.01 -9.23
N GLU A 159 20.64 26.79 -8.15
CA GLU A 159 20.60 25.59 -7.33
C GLU A 159 19.85 25.85 -6.02
N SER A 160 18.98 24.91 -5.67
CA SER A 160 18.18 24.92 -4.46
C SER A 160 18.29 23.58 -3.76
N TRP A 161 17.59 23.42 -2.64
CA TRP A 161 17.62 22.19 -1.86
C TRP A 161 16.25 21.86 -1.25
N ARG A 162 16.05 20.58 -1.00
CA ARG A 162 14.84 20.04 -0.37
C ARG A 162 15.14 18.87 0.55
N LEU A 163 14.28 18.68 1.54
CA LEU A 163 14.24 17.44 2.31
C LEU A 163 13.41 16.42 1.53
N ARG A 164 13.95 15.20 1.40
CA ARG A 164 13.27 14.04 0.82
C ARG A 164 13.01 13.05 1.92
N CYS A 165 11.79 12.53 2.00
CA CYS A 165 11.42 11.50 2.97
C CYS A 165 10.70 10.35 2.29
N LEU A 166 11.09 9.11 2.63
CA LEU A 166 10.32 7.92 2.33
C LEU A 166 9.22 7.69 3.37
N PRO A 167 8.17 6.91 3.02
CA PRO A 167 7.13 6.53 3.97
C PRO A 167 7.66 5.88 5.25
N TYR A 168 7.10 6.28 6.38
CA TYR A 168 7.29 5.58 7.65
C TYR A 168 6.40 4.33 7.72
N PHE A 169 5.25 4.38 7.05
CA PHE A 169 4.30 3.27 7.00
C PHE A 169 3.65 3.13 5.62
N TYR A 170 3.13 1.93 5.35
CA TYR A 170 2.41 1.59 4.14
C TYR A 170 1.05 1.00 4.49
N ILE A 171 -0.05 1.61 4.03
CA ILE A 171 -1.37 0.95 3.99
C ILE A 171 -1.39 0.08 2.73
N ALA A 172 -0.82 -1.11 2.86
CA ALA A 172 -0.49 -1.98 1.74
C ALA A 172 -1.73 -2.66 1.15
N GLY A 173 -2.79 -2.88 1.93
CA GLY A 173 -3.99 -3.57 1.45
C GLY A 173 -5.14 -3.62 2.45
N PHE A 174 -6.27 -4.22 2.10
CA PHE A 174 -6.61 -4.68 0.75
C PHE A 174 -7.61 -3.72 0.07
N SER A 175 -7.66 -3.75 -1.27
CA SER A 175 -8.60 -2.93 -2.04
C SER A 175 -10.05 -3.25 -1.65
N LYS A 176 -10.90 -2.22 -1.56
CA LYS A 176 -12.33 -2.31 -1.17
C LYS A 176 -12.57 -2.75 0.29
N CYS A 177 -11.56 -2.62 1.15
CA CYS A 177 -11.66 -2.87 2.59
C CYS A 177 -11.70 -1.59 3.44
N GLY A 178 -11.99 -0.41 2.85
CA GLY A 178 -12.09 0.85 3.60
C GLY A 178 -10.77 1.63 3.74
N THR A 179 -9.74 1.29 2.95
CA THR A 179 -8.42 1.94 3.00
C THR A 179 -8.44 3.45 2.74
N THR A 180 -9.35 3.95 1.91
CA THR A 180 -9.52 5.39 1.67
C THR A 180 -9.98 6.10 2.93
N ASP A 181 -10.97 5.53 3.61
CA ASP A 181 -11.53 6.10 4.83
C ASP A 181 -10.50 6.07 5.97
N LEU A 182 -9.79 4.94 6.12
CA LEU A 182 -8.65 4.83 7.03
C LEU A 182 -7.58 5.89 6.74
N PHE A 183 -7.15 6.04 5.49
CA PHE A 183 -6.12 7.01 5.11
C PHE A 183 -6.56 8.46 5.42
N ILE A 184 -7.79 8.84 5.04
CA ILE A 184 -8.31 10.18 5.28
C ILE A 184 -8.36 10.48 6.78
N ASN A 185 -8.85 9.53 7.59
CA ASN A 185 -8.97 9.74 9.04
C ASN A 185 -7.60 9.72 9.74
N LEU A 186 -6.65 8.89 9.29
CA LEU A 186 -5.31 8.83 9.86
C LEU A 186 -4.57 10.18 9.71
N PHE A 187 -4.69 10.84 8.55
CA PHE A 187 -4.08 12.14 8.29
C PHE A 187 -4.81 13.34 8.92
N LYS A 188 -5.86 13.11 9.73
CA LYS A 188 -6.40 14.14 10.64
C LYS A 188 -5.55 14.31 11.91
N ASN A 189 -4.69 13.34 12.22
CA ASN A 189 -3.80 13.41 13.38
C ASN A 189 -2.66 14.42 13.12
N PRO A 190 -2.38 15.37 14.03
CA PRO A 190 -1.36 16.40 13.84
C PRO A 190 0.08 15.86 13.77
N LEU A 191 0.31 14.60 14.21
CA LEU A 191 1.60 13.92 14.07
C LEU A 191 1.79 13.26 12.69
N LEU A 192 0.85 13.47 11.76
CA LEU A 192 0.96 13.00 10.40
C LEU A 192 0.92 14.15 9.38
N SER A 193 1.76 14.05 8.35
CA SER A 193 1.73 14.95 7.21
C SER A 193 1.35 14.21 5.93
N LYS A 194 0.22 14.63 5.35
CA LYS A 194 -0.34 13.99 4.15
C LYS A 194 0.58 14.18 2.94
N PRO A 195 0.90 13.12 2.17
CA PRO A 195 1.53 13.28 0.87
C PRO A 195 0.57 13.99 -0.11
N PHE A 196 1.05 14.31 -1.32
CA PHE A 196 0.21 14.96 -2.33
C PHE A 196 -1.08 14.19 -2.57
N HIS A 197 -1.00 12.88 -2.78
CA HIS A 197 -2.17 12.08 -3.15
C HIS A 197 -2.24 10.76 -2.38
N LYS A 198 -3.37 10.06 -2.46
CA LYS A 198 -3.49 8.66 -2.03
C LYS A 198 -3.45 7.76 -3.26
N GLU A 199 -2.94 6.53 -3.16
CA GLU A 199 -2.95 5.54 -4.24
C GLU A 199 -2.18 5.98 -5.50
N PHE A 200 -0.87 6.19 -5.37
CA PHE A 200 0.07 6.18 -6.49
C PHE A 200 0.81 4.82 -6.50
N PRO A 201 0.28 3.78 -7.18
CA PRO A 201 0.74 2.39 -7.14
C PRO A 201 2.08 2.22 -7.88
N TYR A 202 3.12 2.76 -7.25
CA TYR A 202 4.46 2.89 -7.81
C TYR A 202 5.15 1.53 -7.88
N TRP A 203 5.21 0.84 -6.74
CA TRP A 203 5.94 -0.41 -6.57
C TRP A 203 5.39 -1.57 -7.40
N ASN A 204 4.11 -1.57 -7.71
CA ASN A 204 3.46 -2.62 -8.49
C ASN A 204 3.25 -2.31 -9.96
N TRP A 205 2.92 -1.06 -10.32
CA TRP A 205 2.52 -0.73 -11.70
C TRP A 205 3.40 0.33 -12.32
N ALA A 206 3.56 1.49 -11.68
CA ALA A 206 4.19 2.63 -12.35
C ALA A 206 5.70 2.40 -12.60
N ARG A 207 6.37 1.58 -11.80
CA ARG A 207 7.80 1.28 -11.95
C ARG A 207 8.13 0.29 -13.08
N TRP A 208 7.20 -0.56 -13.52
CA TRP A 208 7.52 -1.72 -14.36
C TRP A 208 7.02 -1.63 -15.81
N ARG A 209 7.91 -1.86 -16.78
CA ARG A 209 7.56 -1.88 -18.23
C ARG A 209 6.71 -3.08 -18.64
N VAL A 210 6.89 -4.22 -17.96
CA VAL A 210 6.35 -5.52 -18.41
C VAL A 210 4.82 -5.59 -18.31
N ALA A 211 4.20 -4.66 -17.58
CA ALA A 211 2.74 -4.57 -17.47
C ALA A 211 2.07 -3.83 -18.65
N LEU A 212 2.82 -3.31 -19.63
CA LEU A 212 2.24 -2.56 -20.74
C LEU A 212 1.64 -3.43 -21.86
N ASN A 213 2.12 -4.66 -21.99
CA ASN A 213 1.64 -5.60 -23.02
C ASN A 213 0.60 -6.61 -22.48
N GLU A 214 0.37 -6.64 -21.17
CA GLU A 214 -0.74 -7.37 -20.54
C GLU A 214 -1.91 -6.41 -20.34
N SER A 215 -2.61 -6.13 -21.45
CA SER A 215 -3.62 -5.10 -21.70
C SER A 215 -4.86 -5.00 -20.77
N ARG A 216 -4.88 -5.67 -19.60
CA ARG A 216 -6.08 -5.75 -18.74
C ARG A 216 -5.93 -5.15 -17.34
N TYR A 217 -4.73 -4.76 -16.93
CA TYR A 217 -4.53 -4.04 -15.67
C TYR A 217 -4.57 -2.53 -15.92
N GLN A 218 -4.87 -1.73 -14.88
CA GLN A 218 -4.65 -0.27 -14.91
C GLN A 218 -3.20 0.12 -15.29
N ALA A 219 -2.29 -0.87 -15.36
CA ALA A 219 -1.00 -0.85 -16.03
C ALA A 219 -1.04 -0.38 -17.50
N ALA A 220 -2.08 -0.71 -18.27
CA ALA A 220 -2.23 -0.26 -19.66
C ALA A 220 -2.26 1.28 -19.81
N ASN A 221 -2.58 1.99 -18.72
CA ASN A 221 -2.57 3.45 -18.68
C ASN A 221 -1.17 4.05 -18.36
N TRP A 222 -0.18 3.23 -17.96
CA TRP A 222 1.17 3.67 -17.61
C TRP A 222 2.15 3.52 -18.78
N LYS A 223 1.94 4.27 -19.88
CA LYS A 223 2.73 4.19 -21.15
C LYS A 223 4.26 4.21 -20.98
N ARG A 224 4.79 4.68 -19.84
CA ARG A 224 6.21 4.76 -19.52
C ARG A 224 6.41 4.46 -18.02
N VAL A 225 7.54 3.82 -17.69
CA VAL A 225 7.94 3.61 -16.28
C VAL A 225 8.20 4.92 -15.56
N SER A 226 7.88 5.01 -14.28
CA SER A 226 8.21 6.16 -13.46
C SER A 226 9.53 5.91 -12.74
N PRO A 227 10.53 6.81 -12.87
CA PRO A 227 11.76 6.71 -12.08
C PRO A 227 11.46 6.90 -10.58
N PHE A 228 12.37 6.45 -9.73
CA PHE A 228 12.23 6.53 -8.27
C PHE A 228 12.02 7.97 -7.78
N LYS A 229 12.68 8.94 -8.42
CA LYS A 229 12.46 10.36 -8.17
C LYS A 229 11.00 10.77 -8.17
N HIS A 230 10.20 10.27 -9.12
CA HIS A 230 8.80 10.64 -9.24
C HIS A 230 7.96 10.11 -8.08
N TYR A 231 8.33 8.96 -7.51
CA TYR A 231 7.69 8.42 -6.31
C TYR A 231 7.97 9.30 -5.10
N VAL A 232 9.24 9.65 -4.88
CA VAL A 232 9.64 10.46 -3.73
C VAL A 232 9.06 11.88 -3.81
N ASP A 233 8.90 12.44 -5.02
CA ASP A 233 8.24 13.74 -5.23
C ASP A 233 6.80 13.78 -4.67
N MET A 234 6.11 12.63 -4.60
CA MET A 234 4.76 12.56 -4.02
C MET A 234 4.73 12.94 -2.52
N PHE A 235 5.90 12.96 -1.87
CA PHE A 235 6.06 13.28 -0.46
C PHE A 235 6.69 14.65 -0.21
N ASP A 236 6.98 15.47 -1.23
CA ASP A 236 7.74 16.73 -1.02
C ASP A 236 7.03 17.70 -0.07
N VAL A 237 5.71 17.87 -0.18
CA VAL A 237 4.93 18.70 0.77
C VAL A 237 4.96 18.12 2.18
N ALA A 238 4.86 16.80 2.31
CA ALA A 238 4.92 16.14 3.60
C ALA A 238 6.30 16.28 4.24
N SER A 239 7.36 16.07 3.45
CA SER A 239 8.76 16.22 3.85
C SER A 239 9.03 17.64 4.36
N GLU A 240 8.57 18.66 3.63
CA GLU A 240 8.76 20.05 4.07
C GLU A 240 7.99 20.36 5.37
N ASN A 241 6.78 19.81 5.55
CA ASN A 241 6.04 19.96 6.80
C ASN A 241 6.71 19.23 7.97
N ILE A 242 7.33 18.08 7.72
CA ILE A 242 8.14 17.35 8.71
C ILE A 242 9.36 18.20 9.09
N ARG A 243 10.07 18.76 8.11
CA ARG A 243 11.25 19.60 8.32
C ARG A 243 10.96 20.86 9.15
N THR A 244 9.84 21.53 8.90
CA THR A 244 9.51 22.78 9.61
C THR A 244 8.91 22.57 11.00
N ASN A 245 8.55 21.34 11.35
CA ASN A 245 7.90 21.02 12.61
C ASN A 245 8.80 20.09 13.42
N PHE A 246 9.50 20.67 14.39
CA PHE A 246 10.45 19.97 15.23
C PHE A 246 10.26 20.33 16.70
N THR A 247 10.71 19.42 17.55
CA THR A 247 10.92 19.69 18.97
C THR A 247 12.42 19.89 19.21
N VAL A 248 12.77 20.75 20.16
CA VAL A 248 14.15 20.91 20.61
C VAL A 248 14.34 19.97 21.79
N GLN A 249 15.25 19.00 21.64
CA GLN A 249 15.61 18.05 22.69
C GLN A 249 16.79 18.57 23.54
N ALA A 250 17.06 17.89 24.65
CA ALA A 250 18.20 18.20 25.52
C ALA A 250 19.51 18.17 24.73
N GLY A 251 20.33 19.21 24.86
CA GLY A 251 21.54 19.39 24.04
C GLY A 251 21.34 20.22 22.77
N ASN A 252 20.21 20.91 22.62
CA ASN A 252 19.90 21.78 21.48
C ASN A 252 19.79 21.05 20.13
N THR A 253 19.54 19.74 20.16
CA THR A 253 19.30 18.92 18.96
C THR A 253 17.83 18.96 18.57
N THR A 254 17.54 19.16 17.29
CA THR A 254 16.17 19.09 16.78
C THR A 254 15.73 17.65 16.56
N PHE A 255 14.45 17.36 16.77
CA PHE A 255 13.85 16.08 16.44
C PHE A 255 12.51 16.25 15.73
N HIS A 256 12.30 15.45 14.68
CA HIS A 256 11.15 15.56 13.79
C HIS A 256 10.18 14.39 14.04
N GLU A 257 9.15 14.66 14.85
CA GLU A 257 8.19 13.64 15.30
C GLU A 257 7.08 13.31 14.30
N ILE A 258 6.81 14.25 13.39
CA ILE A 258 5.76 14.11 12.37
C ILE A 258 6.17 13.05 11.35
N ILE A 259 5.22 12.21 10.95
CA ILE A 259 5.45 11.17 9.97
C ILE A 259 4.57 11.28 8.72
N THR A 260 5.01 10.67 7.63
CA THR A 260 4.19 10.45 6.43
C THR A 260 4.16 8.98 6.02
N GLY A 261 3.23 8.61 5.14
CA GLY A 261 3.00 7.23 4.74
C GLY A 261 2.37 7.09 3.35
N ASP A 262 2.51 5.91 2.76
CA ASP A 262 1.95 5.55 1.45
C ASP A 262 0.66 4.75 1.64
N GLY A 263 -0.41 5.15 0.96
CA GLY A 263 -1.70 4.49 1.02
C GLY A 263 -2.10 3.85 -0.29
N SER A 264 -1.43 2.78 -0.71
CA SER A 264 -1.67 2.09 -1.99
C SER A 264 -2.06 0.61 -1.79
N PRO A 265 -3.38 0.30 -1.65
CA PRO A 265 -3.88 -1.02 -1.27
C PRO A 265 -3.60 -2.15 -2.26
N SER A 266 -3.10 -1.81 -3.44
CA SER A 266 -2.72 -2.77 -4.47
C SER A 266 -1.32 -3.35 -4.24
N HIS A 267 -0.50 -2.73 -3.38
CA HIS A 267 0.82 -3.27 -3.00
C HIS A 267 0.71 -4.66 -2.37
N ALA A 268 -0.36 -4.93 -1.61
CA ALA A 268 -0.54 -6.22 -0.94
C ALA A 268 -0.55 -7.40 -1.89
N TRP A 269 -1.17 -7.26 -3.08
CA TRP A 269 -1.55 -8.40 -3.92
C TRP A 269 -1.10 -8.29 -5.37
N SER A 270 -0.91 -7.09 -5.90
CA SER A 270 -0.71 -6.89 -7.32
C SER A 270 0.77 -6.79 -7.63
N PHE A 271 1.37 -7.82 -8.23
CA PHE A 271 2.70 -7.67 -8.80
C PHE A 271 2.82 -8.36 -10.16
N PRO A 272 2.05 -7.94 -11.18
CA PRO A 272 2.03 -8.62 -12.48
C PRO A 272 3.41 -8.67 -13.15
N SER A 273 4.26 -7.69 -12.85
CA SER A 273 5.62 -7.59 -13.37
C SER A 273 6.68 -8.23 -12.48
N PHE A 274 6.34 -9.16 -11.58
CA PHE A 274 7.35 -9.81 -10.73
C PHE A 274 8.48 -10.46 -11.52
N ARG A 275 8.20 -10.97 -12.73
CA ARG A 275 9.21 -11.51 -13.65
C ARG A 275 10.16 -10.45 -14.22
N GLY A 276 9.82 -9.17 -14.10
CA GLY A 276 10.65 -8.04 -14.53
C GLY A 276 11.81 -7.76 -13.58
N LEU A 277 11.72 -8.12 -12.30
CA LEU A 277 12.83 -7.99 -11.34
C LEU A 277 14.02 -8.82 -11.81
N LYS A 278 15.23 -8.24 -11.82
CA LYS A 278 16.42 -8.93 -12.35
C LYS A 278 16.72 -10.24 -11.59
N PRO A 279 16.64 -10.30 -10.25
CA PRO A 279 16.79 -11.56 -9.52
C PRO A 279 15.75 -12.62 -9.93
N ASN A 280 14.48 -12.21 -10.09
CA ASN A 280 13.41 -13.11 -10.57
C ASN A 280 13.59 -13.55 -12.04
N ASN A 281 14.39 -12.83 -12.84
CA ASN A 281 14.76 -13.21 -14.21
C ASN A 281 15.86 -14.27 -14.27
N LEU A 282 16.78 -14.29 -13.30
CA LEU A 282 17.91 -15.24 -13.29
C LEU A 282 17.46 -16.69 -13.06
N SER A 283 16.31 -16.89 -12.40
CA SER A 283 15.68 -18.19 -12.25
C SER A 283 15.02 -18.73 -13.54
N LYS A 284 15.06 -17.99 -14.67
CA LYS A 284 14.63 -18.47 -16.01
C LYS A 284 15.35 -19.73 -16.50
N LYS A 285 16.52 -20.08 -15.95
CA LYS A 285 17.27 -21.28 -16.35
C LYS A 285 16.55 -22.61 -16.02
N ARG A 286 15.42 -22.62 -15.28
CA ARG A 286 14.75 -23.88 -14.84
C ARG A 286 13.24 -24.00 -15.14
N GLY A 287 12.69 -23.20 -16.06
CA GLY A 287 11.28 -23.32 -16.46
C GLY A 287 10.43 -22.13 -16.02
N ARG A 288 9.17 -22.10 -16.46
CA ARG A 288 8.26 -20.95 -16.30
C ARG A 288 8.05 -20.66 -14.80
N ASN A 289 8.75 -19.67 -14.24
CA ASN A 289 8.48 -19.24 -12.86
C ASN A 289 7.03 -18.76 -12.76
N LEU A 290 6.21 -19.55 -12.06
CA LEU A 290 4.80 -19.27 -11.80
C LEU A 290 4.62 -18.48 -10.49
N GLU A 291 5.68 -18.35 -9.70
CA GLU A 291 5.67 -17.64 -8.44
C GLU A 291 6.82 -16.63 -8.38
N PRO A 292 6.62 -15.49 -7.70
CA PRO A 292 7.72 -14.59 -7.39
C PRO A 292 8.66 -15.22 -6.36
N GLU A 293 9.97 -15.14 -6.60
CA GLU A 293 10.95 -15.35 -5.53
C GLU A 293 10.94 -14.11 -4.62
N TYR A 294 11.04 -12.93 -5.24
CA TYR A 294 10.88 -11.63 -4.59
C TYR A 294 9.59 -10.92 -4.99
N THR A 295 8.96 -10.27 -4.01
CA THR A 295 7.69 -9.56 -4.07
C THR A 295 7.85 -8.05 -3.86
N ILE A 296 6.75 -7.31 -3.82
CA ILE A 296 6.75 -5.88 -3.48
C ILE A 296 7.22 -5.64 -2.04
N ALA A 297 6.94 -6.58 -1.13
CA ALA A 297 7.39 -6.46 0.25
C ALA A 297 8.92 -6.39 0.30
N ASP A 298 9.63 -7.21 -0.48
CA ASP A 298 11.09 -7.25 -0.55
C ASP A 298 11.66 -5.91 -1.05
N ILE A 299 11.07 -5.34 -2.10
CA ILE A 299 11.47 -4.03 -2.63
C ILE A 299 11.29 -2.92 -1.57
N ILE A 300 10.16 -2.93 -0.87
CA ILE A 300 9.88 -1.92 0.17
C ILE A 300 10.84 -2.10 1.36
N LYS A 301 11.12 -3.34 1.78
CA LYS A 301 12.02 -3.66 2.90
C LYS A 301 13.43 -3.18 2.66
N MET A 302 13.92 -3.28 1.42
CA MET A 302 15.25 -2.80 1.05
C MET A 302 15.41 -1.29 1.30
N LEU A 303 14.43 -0.47 0.92
CA LEU A 303 14.52 1.00 1.08
C LEU A 303 14.04 1.49 2.44
N THR A 304 13.08 0.79 3.04
CA THR A 304 12.44 1.18 4.31
C THR A 304 12.35 -0.03 5.26
N PRO A 305 13.49 -0.56 5.74
CA PRO A 305 13.52 -1.82 6.47
C PRO A 305 12.71 -1.78 7.77
N LYS A 306 12.53 -0.58 8.35
CA LYS A 306 11.79 -0.35 9.60
C LYS A 306 10.35 0.12 9.37
N ALA A 307 9.84 0.13 8.13
CA ALA A 307 8.49 0.59 7.84
C ALA A 307 7.42 -0.22 8.58
N LYS A 308 6.34 0.45 8.98
CA LYS A 308 5.14 -0.20 9.52
C LYS A 308 4.18 -0.58 8.39
N ILE A 309 3.68 -1.82 8.39
CA ILE A 309 2.84 -2.33 7.31
C ILE A 309 1.42 -2.54 7.82
N ILE A 310 0.48 -1.77 7.26
CA ILE A 310 -0.92 -1.77 7.69
C ILE A 310 -1.76 -2.52 6.65
N PHE A 311 -2.46 -3.55 7.11
CA PHE A 311 -3.49 -4.24 6.35
C PHE A 311 -4.85 -4.02 7.01
N ILE A 312 -5.84 -3.66 6.21
CA ILE A 312 -7.25 -3.71 6.56
C ILE A 312 -7.95 -4.73 5.68
N MET A 313 -8.65 -5.66 6.31
CA MET A 313 -9.38 -6.74 5.65
C MET A 313 -10.87 -6.59 5.93
N ARG A 314 -11.67 -7.03 4.96
CA ARG A 314 -13.13 -7.17 5.06
C ARG A 314 -13.46 -8.61 4.71
N ASP A 315 -14.63 -9.10 5.12
CA ASP A 315 -15.17 -10.36 4.60
C ASP A 315 -14.92 -10.45 3.07
N PRO A 316 -14.30 -11.55 2.59
CA PRO A 316 -13.81 -11.60 1.22
C PRO A 316 -14.93 -11.60 0.17
N ILE A 317 -16.14 -12.06 0.52
CA ILE A 317 -17.32 -12.03 -0.35
C ILE A 317 -17.87 -10.62 -0.43
N GLU A 318 -18.03 -9.95 0.70
CA GLU A 318 -18.45 -8.56 0.78
C GLU A 318 -17.48 -7.61 0.07
N ARG A 319 -16.17 -7.85 0.24
CA ARG A 319 -15.12 -7.13 -0.50
C ARG A 319 -15.28 -7.35 -2.00
N LEU A 320 -15.48 -8.60 -2.44
CA LEU A 320 -15.63 -8.96 -3.85
C LEU A 320 -16.91 -8.35 -4.46
N PHE A 321 -17.99 -8.27 -3.69
CA PHE A 321 -19.23 -7.61 -4.11
C PHE A 321 -19.02 -6.10 -4.29
N SER A 322 -18.36 -5.44 -3.32
CA SER A 322 -17.99 -4.02 -3.45
C SER A 322 -17.05 -3.76 -4.63
N ASP A 323 -16.16 -4.70 -4.92
CA ASP A 323 -15.25 -4.70 -6.06
C ASP A 323 -16.02 -4.74 -7.38
N TYR A 324 -16.92 -5.71 -7.52
CA TYR A 324 -17.79 -5.88 -8.68
C TYR A 324 -18.60 -4.62 -8.99
N PHE A 325 -19.23 -3.98 -7.99
CA PHE A 325 -19.97 -2.74 -8.23
C PHE A 325 -19.10 -1.54 -8.58
N TYR A 326 -17.86 -1.49 -8.10
CA TYR A 326 -16.97 -0.36 -8.35
C TYR A 326 -16.33 -0.37 -9.75
N PHE A 327 -15.85 -1.52 -10.23
CA PHE A 327 -15.18 -1.61 -11.53
C PHE A 327 -16.20 -1.87 -12.64
N GLN A 328 -16.05 -1.25 -13.83
CA GLN A 328 -17.01 -1.31 -14.95
C GLN A 328 -18.38 -0.67 -14.63
N PRO A 329 -18.45 0.61 -14.24
CA PRO A 329 -19.70 1.25 -13.83
C PRO A 329 -20.75 1.33 -14.95
N GLU A 330 -20.35 1.23 -16.22
CA GLU A 330 -21.24 1.30 -17.39
C GLU A 330 -21.89 -0.05 -17.76
N ALA A 331 -21.43 -1.17 -17.18
CA ALA A 331 -22.02 -2.48 -17.42
C ALA A 331 -23.30 -2.68 -16.59
N PRO A 332 -24.37 -3.29 -17.15
CA PRO A 332 -25.55 -3.65 -16.37
C PRO A 332 -25.16 -4.70 -15.33
N LYS A 333 -25.22 -4.36 -14.04
CA LYS A 333 -24.83 -5.26 -12.95
C LYS A 333 -26.02 -5.82 -12.21
N SER A 334 -26.03 -7.13 -12.01
CA SER A 334 -27.03 -7.81 -11.18
C SER A 334 -26.39 -8.71 -10.11
N LYS A 335 -27.21 -9.17 -9.15
CA LYS A 335 -26.78 -10.16 -8.15
C LYS A 335 -26.61 -11.54 -8.78
N GLU A 336 -27.41 -11.83 -9.79
CA GLU A 336 -27.43 -13.07 -10.56
C GLU A 336 -26.11 -13.20 -11.36
N GLU A 337 -25.72 -12.14 -12.06
CA GLU A 337 -24.44 -12.09 -12.77
C GLU A 337 -23.27 -12.23 -11.78
N PHE A 338 -23.30 -11.50 -10.66
CA PHE A 338 -22.27 -11.64 -9.63
C PHE A 338 -22.10 -13.09 -9.16
N ALA A 339 -23.22 -13.79 -8.91
CA ALA A 339 -23.19 -15.19 -8.50
C ALA A 339 -22.58 -16.10 -9.59
N GLU A 340 -22.95 -15.90 -10.86
CA GLU A 340 -22.38 -16.65 -12.00
C GLU A 340 -20.86 -16.43 -12.12
N LEU A 341 -20.41 -15.19 -12.01
CA LEU A 341 -18.98 -14.84 -12.08
C LEU A 341 -18.19 -15.43 -10.91
N VAL A 342 -18.78 -15.46 -9.71
CA VAL A 342 -18.17 -16.12 -8.54
C VAL A 342 -18.03 -17.62 -8.78
N ILE A 343 -19.07 -18.29 -9.29
CA ILE A 343 -19.03 -19.74 -9.62
C ILE A 343 -17.92 -20.03 -10.65
N GLN A 344 -17.84 -19.23 -11.71
CA GLN A 344 -16.79 -19.36 -12.72
C GLN A 344 -15.39 -19.18 -12.12
N SER A 345 -15.22 -18.16 -11.27
CA SER A 345 -13.93 -17.89 -10.61
C SER A 345 -13.51 -19.03 -9.68
N VAL A 346 -14.43 -19.56 -8.88
CA VAL A 346 -14.16 -20.72 -8.00
C VAL A 346 -13.80 -21.96 -8.81
N ARG A 347 -14.54 -22.25 -9.89
CA ARG A 347 -14.23 -23.36 -10.78
C ARG A 347 -12.81 -23.25 -11.34
N TRP A 348 -12.41 -22.05 -11.74
CA TRP A 348 -11.06 -21.83 -12.23
C TRP A 348 -10.01 -22.07 -11.14
N PHE A 349 -10.21 -21.56 -9.92
CA PHE A 349 -9.26 -21.79 -8.83
C PHE A 349 -9.09 -23.27 -8.54
N ASN A 350 -10.19 -24.05 -8.53
CA ASN A 350 -10.12 -25.49 -8.33
C ASN A 350 -9.26 -26.17 -9.40
N LEU A 351 -9.51 -25.87 -10.68
CA LEU A 351 -8.72 -26.40 -11.80
C LEU A 351 -7.26 -25.95 -11.75
N CYS A 352 -6.99 -24.73 -11.29
CA CYS A 352 -5.63 -24.23 -11.14
C CYS A 352 -4.91 -24.92 -9.98
N PHE A 353 -5.58 -25.10 -8.84
CA PHE A 353 -5.02 -25.74 -7.63
C PHE A 353 -4.76 -27.24 -7.83
N GLU A 354 -5.46 -27.89 -8.76
CA GLU A 354 -5.15 -29.26 -9.18
C GLU A 354 -3.78 -29.36 -9.87
N LYS A 355 -3.32 -28.27 -10.50
CA LYS A 355 -2.11 -28.26 -11.35
C LYS A 355 -0.94 -27.50 -10.75
N TYR A 356 -1.21 -26.46 -9.97
CA TYR A 356 -0.23 -25.53 -9.45
C TYR A 356 -0.54 -25.19 -7.99
N SER A 357 0.44 -24.62 -7.29
CA SER A 357 0.21 -24.14 -5.93
C SER A 357 -0.81 -22.99 -5.92
N PRO A 358 -1.51 -22.75 -4.78
CA PRO A 358 -2.37 -21.58 -4.65
C PRO A 358 -1.64 -20.25 -4.91
N ARG A 359 -0.37 -20.16 -4.49
CA ARG A 359 0.49 -18.99 -4.71
C ARG A 359 0.77 -18.77 -6.20
N ALA A 360 1.09 -19.83 -6.94
CA ALA A 360 1.26 -19.78 -8.39
C ALA A 360 -0.03 -19.32 -9.08
N CYS A 361 -1.19 -19.80 -8.66
CA CYS A 361 -2.47 -19.42 -9.26
C CYS A 361 -2.80 -17.95 -9.10
N VAL A 362 -2.52 -17.33 -7.94
CA VAL A 362 -2.82 -15.91 -7.73
C VAL A 362 -1.82 -14.97 -8.42
N TYR A 363 -0.53 -15.33 -8.48
CA TYR A 363 0.51 -14.50 -9.10
C TYR A 363 0.63 -14.68 -10.62
N ASN A 364 0.47 -15.91 -11.13
CA ASN A 364 0.74 -16.27 -12.54
C ASN A 364 -0.52 -16.43 -13.41
N ALA A 365 -1.70 -15.99 -12.96
CA ALA A 365 -2.86 -15.99 -13.83
C ALA A 365 -2.64 -15.06 -15.04
N LYS A 366 -2.24 -15.64 -16.19
CA LYS A 366 -2.34 -15.01 -17.51
C LYS A 366 -3.77 -14.50 -17.62
N ALA A 367 -3.91 -13.19 -17.80
CA ALA A 367 -5.13 -12.45 -17.56
C ALA A 367 -6.33 -12.80 -18.47
N TYR A 368 -6.24 -13.87 -19.28
CA TYR A 368 -7.27 -14.28 -20.23
C TYR A 368 -8.40 -15.14 -19.62
N ASP A 369 -8.12 -16.02 -18.64
CA ASP A 369 -9.11 -17.05 -18.23
C ASP A 369 -9.88 -16.79 -16.91
N VAL A 370 -9.56 -15.72 -16.17
CA VAL A 370 -10.18 -15.42 -14.83
C VAL A 370 -10.35 -13.94 -14.59
N LYS A 371 -9.41 -13.15 -15.11
CA LYS A 371 -9.29 -11.73 -14.80
C LYS A 371 -10.21 -10.85 -15.65
N GLY A 372 -10.99 -11.46 -16.54
CA GLY A 372 -11.93 -10.77 -17.41
C GLY A 372 -13.22 -10.33 -16.73
N HIS A 373 -13.63 -10.95 -15.62
CA HIS A 373 -15.00 -10.77 -15.12
C HIS A 373 -15.11 -10.45 -13.62
N ILE A 374 -14.33 -11.06 -12.71
CA ILE A 374 -14.38 -10.69 -11.28
C ILE A 374 -13.06 -10.95 -10.54
N ARG A 375 -12.70 -10.07 -9.58
CA ARG A 375 -11.38 -10.06 -8.92
C ARG A 375 -11.33 -10.86 -7.62
N ALA A 376 -11.73 -12.12 -7.65
CA ALA A 376 -11.80 -12.98 -6.46
C ALA A 376 -10.42 -13.30 -5.86
N TRP A 377 -9.35 -13.38 -6.67
CA TRP A 377 -7.99 -13.63 -6.18
C TRP A 377 -7.51 -12.59 -5.16
N ASN A 378 -8.03 -11.36 -5.19
CA ASN A 378 -7.69 -10.32 -4.22
C ASN A 378 -8.18 -10.65 -2.80
N GLY A 379 -9.21 -11.50 -2.67
CA GLY A 379 -9.79 -11.93 -1.40
C GLY A 379 -9.04 -13.10 -0.74
N LEU A 380 -8.05 -13.69 -1.42
CA LEU A 380 -7.25 -14.79 -0.89
C LEU A 380 -6.11 -14.25 0.01
N TYR A 381 -6.48 -13.48 1.03
CA TYR A 381 -5.54 -12.67 1.85
C TYR A 381 -4.39 -13.48 2.43
N ALA A 382 -4.67 -14.70 2.93
CA ALA A 382 -3.69 -15.54 3.60
C ALA A 382 -2.44 -15.81 2.73
N ILE A 383 -2.61 -15.94 1.40
CA ILE A 383 -1.50 -16.18 0.48
C ILE A 383 -0.55 -14.97 0.46
N TYR A 384 -1.10 -13.77 0.33
CA TYR A 384 -0.31 -12.54 0.28
C TYR A 384 0.28 -12.20 1.64
N LEU A 385 -0.51 -12.28 2.72
CA LEU A 385 -0.03 -12.00 4.08
C LEU A 385 1.13 -12.91 4.48
N LYS A 386 1.12 -14.18 4.03
CA LYS A 386 2.26 -15.08 4.25
C LYS A 386 3.54 -14.59 3.58
N ASP A 387 3.46 -14.00 2.39
CA ASP A 387 4.65 -13.42 1.74
C ASP A 387 5.11 -12.15 2.44
N TRP A 388 4.19 -11.26 2.84
CA TRP A 388 4.56 -10.07 3.62
C TRP A 388 5.18 -10.40 4.98
N LEU A 389 4.66 -11.41 5.70
CA LEU A 389 5.17 -11.85 7.00
C LEU A 389 6.53 -12.59 6.92
N LYS A 390 6.96 -13.03 5.74
CA LYS A 390 8.33 -13.54 5.55
C LYS A 390 9.34 -12.40 5.52
N VAL A 391 8.94 -11.23 5.04
CA VAL A 391 9.81 -10.08 4.81
C VAL A 391 9.79 -9.10 5.98
N PHE A 392 8.59 -8.84 6.51
CA PHE A 392 8.38 -7.98 7.68
C PHE A 392 7.97 -8.83 8.88
N PRO A 393 8.68 -8.71 10.02
CA PRO A 393 8.28 -9.36 11.26
C PRO A 393 6.94 -8.80 11.75
N ARG A 394 6.24 -9.58 12.58
CA ARG A 394 4.85 -9.32 12.99
C ARG A 394 4.66 -8.03 13.80
N ASP A 395 5.72 -7.50 14.41
CA ASP A 395 5.72 -6.26 15.18
C ASP A 395 5.87 -4.99 14.31
N GLN A 396 6.11 -5.15 13.00
CA GLN A 396 6.03 -4.11 11.98
C GLN A 396 4.67 -4.11 11.30
#